data_AF-P19870-F1
#
_entry.id   AF-P19870-F1
#
_cell.length_a   1.000
_cell.length_b   1.000
_cell.length_c   1.000
_cell.angle_alpha   90.00
_cell.angle_beta   90.00
_cell.angle_gamma   90.00
#
_symmetry.space_group_name_H-M   'P 1'
#
loop_
_entity.id
_entity.type
_entity.pdbx_description
1 polymer ?
#
loop_
_entity_poly.entity_id
_entity_poly.type
_entity_poly.pdbx_seq_one_letter_code
_entity_poly.pdbx_strand_id
1 'polypeptide(L)'
;MANTVYDVTTWSGATISPYVDIGAVINQIIADIKANQTSQAARPGAVIYIPPGHYDLLTRVVVDVSFLQIKGSGHGFLSEAIRDESSTGSWVETQPGASHIRVKNTDGNREAFLVSRSGDPNVVGRLNSIEFKGFCLDGVTDSKPYSPGNSKIGISVQSDNDSFHVEGMGFVYLEHAIIVKGADAPNITNNFIAECGSCIELTGASQVAKITNNFLISAWAGYSIYAENAEGPLITGNSLLWAANITLSDCNRVSISSNKLLSNFPSMVALLGNCSENLIAANHFRRVSGDGTSTRFDDLFGLVHIEGNNNTVTGNMFSFNVPASSISPSGATPTIILVKSGDSNYLATNNIVSNVSAMVVLDGSTTATRIIYSAKNSQLNAYTTSYTLVPTP
;
A
#
# COMPACT_ATOMS: atom_id res chain seq x y z
N MET A 1 19.18 34.63 8.13
CA MET A 1 18.12 33.62 8.29
C MET A 1 18.70 32.29 7.88
N ALA A 2 18.43 31.21 8.63
CA ALA A 2 18.79 29.86 8.21
C ALA A 2 18.17 29.61 6.83
N ASN A 3 18.89 28.92 5.93
CA ASN A 3 18.28 28.51 4.68
C ASN A 3 17.19 27.47 4.99
N THR A 4 16.02 27.63 4.39
CA THR A 4 14.90 26.69 4.56
C THR A 4 14.45 26.12 3.22
N VAL A 5 15.12 26.49 2.13
CA VAL A 5 14.87 25.97 0.79
C VAL A 5 16.19 25.56 0.17
N TYR A 6 16.31 24.28 -0.10
CA TYR A 6 17.49 23.66 -0.69
C TYR A 6 17.13 23.07 -2.04
N ASP A 7 18.06 23.14 -2.98
CA ASP A 7 18.00 22.42 -4.26
C ASP A 7 19.24 21.53 -4.30
N VAL A 8 19.03 20.22 -4.47
CA VAL A 8 20.13 19.23 -4.44
C VAL A 8 21.19 19.48 -5.51
N THR A 9 20.85 20.20 -6.59
CA THR A 9 21.74 20.49 -7.72
C THR A 9 22.50 21.80 -7.58
N THR A 10 22.04 22.74 -6.75
CA THR A 10 22.66 24.08 -6.62
C THR A 10 23.17 24.39 -5.22
N TRP A 11 22.85 23.60 -4.20
CA TRP A 11 23.32 23.88 -2.84
C TRP A 11 24.84 23.69 -2.73
N SER A 12 25.55 24.78 -2.42
CA SER A 12 27.01 24.84 -2.44
C SER A 12 27.71 24.09 -1.30
N GLY A 13 26.96 23.62 -0.30
CA GLY A 13 27.52 22.84 0.81
C GLY A 13 27.73 21.37 0.49
N ALA A 14 27.26 20.89 -0.67
CA ALA A 14 27.39 19.51 -1.07
C ALA A 14 28.86 19.15 -1.36
N THR A 15 29.36 18.07 -0.76
CA THR A 15 30.74 17.58 -1.03
C THR A 15 30.80 16.56 -2.16
N ILE A 16 29.63 16.15 -2.67
CA ILE A 16 29.48 15.20 -3.76
C ILE A 16 28.34 15.64 -4.66
N SER A 17 28.42 15.29 -5.94
CA SER A 17 27.36 15.56 -6.90
C SER A 17 26.10 14.72 -6.57
N PRO A 18 24.88 15.30 -6.62
CA PRO A 18 23.65 14.53 -6.45
C PRO A 18 23.46 13.48 -7.56
N TYR A 19 24.10 13.65 -8.71
CA TYR A 19 24.08 12.66 -9.80
C TYR A 19 24.89 11.40 -9.46
N VAL A 20 25.79 11.48 -8.46
CA VAL A 20 26.62 10.36 -8.00
C VAL A 20 26.04 9.74 -6.72
N ASP A 21 25.67 10.57 -5.74
CA ASP A 21 24.99 10.13 -4.52
C ASP A 21 24.10 11.23 -3.94
N ILE A 22 22.85 11.30 -4.39
CA ILE A 22 21.85 12.24 -3.84
C ILE A 22 21.56 11.96 -2.37
N GLY A 23 21.72 10.71 -1.92
CA GLY A 23 21.50 10.34 -0.53
C GLY A 23 22.47 11.04 0.41
N ALA A 24 23.76 11.07 0.04
CA ALA A 24 24.78 11.83 0.75
C ALA A 24 24.49 13.35 0.73
N VAL A 25 24.06 13.91 -0.40
CA VAL A 25 23.70 15.34 -0.51
C VAL A 25 22.53 15.69 0.42
N ILE A 26 21.47 14.89 0.43
CA ILE A 26 20.30 15.14 1.28
C ILE A 26 20.68 15.02 2.77
N ASN A 27 21.50 14.04 3.15
CA ASN A 27 22.00 13.93 4.52
C ASN A 27 22.84 15.16 4.94
N GLN A 28 23.63 15.72 4.04
CA GLN A 28 24.39 16.97 4.30
C GLN A 28 23.46 18.17 4.47
N ILE A 29 22.40 18.27 3.66
CA ILE A 29 21.37 19.30 3.83
C ILE A 29 20.66 19.14 5.19
N ILE A 30 20.29 17.92 5.59
CA ILE A 30 19.68 17.66 6.90
C ILE A 30 20.63 18.03 8.05
N ALA A 31 21.93 17.77 7.89
CA ALA A 31 22.93 18.21 8.86
C ALA A 31 23.02 19.75 8.95
N ASP A 32 22.99 20.45 7.81
CA ASP A 32 22.96 21.92 7.76
C ASP A 32 21.69 22.49 8.43
N ILE A 33 20.52 21.89 8.17
CA ILE A 33 19.26 22.26 8.84
C ILE A 33 19.42 22.15 10.36
N LYS A 34 19.95 21.02 10.86
CA LYS A 34 20.15 20.80 12.31
C LYS A 34 21.16 21.77 12.91
N ALA A 35 22.22 22.11 12.18
CA ALA A 35 23.23 23.07 12.63
C ALA A 35 22.67 24.50 12.76
N ASN A 36 21.69 24.86 11.92
CA ASN A 36 21.09 26.18 11.92
C ASN A 36 19.78 26.30 12.76
N GLN A 37 19.09 25.19 13.04
CA GLN A 37 17.81 25.15 13.78
C GLN A 37 17.97 24.51 15.16
N THR A 38 18.80 25.11 16.02
CA THR A 38 19.27 24.49 17.26
C THR A 38 18.27 24.57 18.42
N SER A 39 17.46 25.63 18.50
CA SER A 39 16.48 25.85 19.57
C SER A 39 15.19 25.08 19.34
N GLN A 40 14.61 24.51 20.40
CA GLN A 40 13.29 23.84 20.34
C GLN A 40 12.19 24.74 19.78
N ALA A 41 12.23 26.04 20.09
CA ALA A 41 11.22 27.01 19.63
C ALA A 41 11.49 27.55 18.21
N ALA A 42 12.59 27.16 17.56
CA ALA A 42 12.99 27.68 16.25
C ALA A 42 13.46 26.55 15.31
N ARG A 43 12.59 25.54 15.13
CA ARG A 43 12.76 24.42 14.19
C ARG A 43 11.64 24.36 13.17
N PRO A 44 11.54 25.32 12.25
CA PRO A 44 10.49 25.35 11.23
C PRO A 44 10.59 24.21 10.19
N GLY A 45 11.68 23.44 10.18
CA GLY A 45 11.95 22.46 9.12
C GLY A 45 12.47 23.14 7.86
N ALA A 46 12.32 22.48 6.71
CA ALA A 46 12.83 22.97 5.44
C ALA A 46 12.17 22.25 4.25
N VAL A 47 12.44 22.76 3.05
CA VAL A 47 12.11 22.13 1.78
C VAL A 47 13.40 21.72 1.08
N ILE A 48 13.48 20.47 0.64
CA ILE A 48 14.54 19.95 -0.23
C ILE A 48 13.92 19.66 -1.59
N TYR A 49 14.32 20.41 -2.61
CA TYR A 49 13.87 20.26 -3.98
C TYR A 49 14.82 19.38 -4.80
N ILE A 50 14.22 18.47 -5.56
CA ILE A 50 14.88 17.54 -6.48
C ILE A 50 14.39 17.89 -7.88
N PRO A 51 15.17 18.62 -8.69
CA PRO A 51 14.81 18.88 -10.08
C PRO A 51 14.60 17.59 -10.90
N PRO A 52 13.99 17.66 -12.10
CA PRO A 52 14.01 16.54 -13.02
C PRO A 52 15.44 16.16 -13.41
N GLY A 53 15.78 14.87 -13.31
CA GLY A 53 17.11 14.33 -13.54
C GLY A 53 17.24 12.89 -13.03
N HIS A 54 18.34 12.22 -13.37
CA HIS A 54 18.66 10.88 -12.88
C HIS A 54 19.69 10.96 -11.77
N TYR A 55 19.30 10.54 -10.57
CA TYR A 55 20.11 10.64 -9.36
C TYR A 55 20.34 9.26 -8.79
N ASP A 56 21.61 8.89 -8.59
CA ASP A 56 21.93 7.69 -7.82
C ASP A 56 21.80 7.96 -6.33
N LEU A 57 21.15 7.06 -5.61
CA LEU A 57 21.17 7.03 -4.16
C LEU A 57 21.98 5.80 -3.74
N LEU A 58 23.21 6.06 -3.28
CA LEU A 58 24.14 5.05 -2.79
C LEU A 58 24.09 4.95 -1.27
N THR A 59 23.89 6.08 -0.61
CA THR A 59 23.78 6.23 0.84
C THR A 59 22.33 6.43 1.26
N ARG A 60 21.82 5.66 2.23
CA ARG A 60 20.49 5.87 2.81
C ARG A 60 20.34 7.27 3.40
N VAL A 61 19.22 7.92 3.14
CA VAL A 61 18.82 9.18 3.79
C VAL A 61 18.18 8.91 5.14
N VAL A 62 18.64 9.58 6.20
CA VAL A 62 18.02 9.54 7.53
C VAL A 62 17.32 10.86 7.83
N VAL A 63 15.99 10.84 7.88
CA VAL A 63 15.16 11.99 8.23
C VAL A 63 14.80 11.92 9.71
N ASP A 64 15.45 12.76 10.51
CA ASP A 64 15.27 12.86 11.97
C ASP A 64 14.72 14.24 12.42
N VAL A 65 14.26 15.05 11.46
CA VAL A 65 13.71 16.39 11.67
C VAL A 65 12.25 16.46 11.25
N SER A 66 11.41 17.12 12.05
CA SER A 66 10.01 17.39 11.72
C SER A 66 9.87 18.51 10.69
N PHE A 67 8.71 18.60 10.04
CA PHE A 67 8.38 19.64 9.06
C PHE A 67 9.33 19.69 7.85
N LEU A 68 9.98 18.57 7.54
CA LEU A 68 10.80 18.43 6.35
C LEU A 68 9.93 18.01 5.17
N GLN A 69 9.93 18.81 4.11
CA GLN A 69 9.37 18.43 2.82
C GLN A 69 10.49 18.08 1.86
N ILE A 70 10.48 16.86 1.31
CA ILE A 70 11.32 16.47 0.18
C ILE A 70 10.41 16.40 -1.04
N LYS A 71 10.67 17.24 -2.04
CA LYS A 71 9.81 17.37 -3.21
C LYS A 71 10.56 17.34 -4.53
N GLY A 72 9.89 16.81 -5.55
CA GLY A 72 10.33 16.90 -6.94
C GLY A 72 9.32 17.62 -7.84
N SER A 73 9.40 17.29 -9.13
CA SER A 73 8.59 17.85 -10.21
C SER A 73 7.98 16.77 -11.13
N GLY A 74 7.75 15.56 -10.62
CA GLY A 74 6.95 14.53 -11.29
C GLY A 74 7.21 13.12 -10.75
N HIS A 75 6.17 12.28 -10.78
CA HIS A 75 6.22 10.89 -10.33
C HIS A 75 7.02 9.97 -11.27
N GLY A 76 7.18 10.33 -12.54
CA GLY A 76 8.19 9.71 -13.40
C GLY A 76 8.04 8.23 -13.76
N PHE A 77 6.87 7.61 -13.53
CA PHE A 77 6.70 6.17 -13.73
C PHE A 77 6.89 5.75 -15.20
N LEU A 78 7.66 4.68 -15.41
CA LEU A 78 7.74 3.89 -16.64
C LEU A 78 7.63 2.42 -16.24
N SER A 79 6.91 1.61 -17.04
CA SER A 79 6.79 0.18 -16.76
C SER A 79 8.10 -0.54 -17.09
N GLU A 80 8.85 -0.87 -16.05
CA GLU A 80 10.10 -1.61 -16.17
C GLU A 80 9.83 -3.09 -16.41
N ALA A 81 8.73 -3.62 -15.88
CA ALA A 81 8.29 -4.99 -16.18
C ALA A 81 8.09 -5.23 -17.68
N ILE A 82 7.45 -4.28 -18.38
CA ILE A 82 7.28 -4.39 -19.84
C ILE A 82 8.62 -4.19 -20.55
N ARG A 83 9.44 -3.23 -20.11
CA ARG A 83 10.77 -2.98 -20.69
C ARG A 83 11.63 -4.24 -20.67
N ASP A 84 11.70 -4.91 -19.52
CA ASP A 84 12.58 -6.05 -19.30
C ASP A 84 12.16 -7.29 -20.11
N GLU A 85 10.89 -7.36 -20.53
CA GLU A 85 10.34 -8.43 -21.38
C GLU A 85 10.27 -8.05 -22.87
N SER A 86 10.67 -6.84 -23.23
CA SER A 86 10.58 -6.30 -24.58
C SER A 86 11.95 -6.20 -25.27
N SER A 87 11.95 -6.17 -26.61
CA SER A 87 13.12 -5.71 -27.36
C SER A 87 13.11 -4.18 -27.42
N THR A 88 14.01 -3.55 -26.65
CA THR A 88 14.00 -2.10 -26.39
C THR A 88 14.96 -1.30 -27.27
N GLY A 89 15.62 -1.93 -28.25
CA GLY A 89 16.67 -1.28 -29.05
C GLY A 89 16.19 -0.08 -29.91
N SER A 90 14.89 0.03 -30.17
CA SER A 90 14.27 1.16 -30.87
C SER A 90 13.45 2.09 -29.97
N TRP A 91 13.43 1.82 -28.66
CA TRP A 91 12.71 2.68 -27.72
C TRP A 91 13.45 4.01 -27.60
N VAL A 92 12.68 5.10 -27.49
CA VAL A 92 13.26 6.42 -27.20
C VAL A 92 13.73 6.42 -25.74
N GLU A 93 12.83 6.07 -24.82
CA GLU A 93 13.06 6.07 -23.36
C GLU A 93 13.04 4.64 -22.80
N THR A 94 13.97 4.33 -21.90
CA THR A 94 14.10 2.99 -21.28
C THR A 94 14.18 3.02 -19.76
N GLN A 95 14.02 4.18 -19.14
CA GLN A 95 14.09 4.33 -17.68
C GLN A 95 12.95 5.23 -17.19
N PRO A 96 12.53 5.08 -15.92
CA PRO A 96 11.73 6.08 -15.23
C PRO A 96 12.34 7.48 -15.34
N GLY A 97 11.52 8.52 -15.18
CA GLY A 97 11.89 9.92 -15.45
C GLY A 97 11.50 10.91 -14.37
N ALA A 98 11.33 12.17 -14.77
CA ALA A 98 11.08 13.30 -13.87
C ALA A 98 12.17 13.42 -12.78
N SER A 99 11.81 13.64 -11.51
CA SER A 99 12.75 13.68 -10.39
C SER A 99 13.12 12.26 -9.97
N HIS A 100 13.99 11.62 -10.73
CA HIS A 100 14.24 10.18 -10.68
C HIS A 100 15.40 9.82 -9.75
N ILE A 101 15.07 9.20 -8.61
CA ILE A 101 16.05 8.61 -7.69
C ILE A 101 16.15 7.10 -7.93
N ARG A 102 17.34 6.66 -8.35
CA ARG A 102 17.73 5.26 -8.50
C ARG A 102 18.28 4.73 -7.18
N VAL A 103 17.50 3.91 -6.50
CA VAL A 103 17.83 3.31 -5.21
C VAL A 103 18.84 2.19 -5.44
N LYS A 104 20.12 2.50 -5.32
CA LYS A 104 21.22 1.53 -5.48
C LYS A 104 21.69 0.95 -4.15
N ASN A 105 21.64 1.73 -3.07
CA ASN A 105 21.92 1.31 -1.68
C ASN A 105 23.16 0.42 -1.54
N THR A 106 24.33 1.00 -1.87
CA THR A 106 25.61 0.30 -1.72
C THR A 106 26.21 0.44 -0.32
N ASP A 107 25.51 1.09 0.60
CA ASP A 107 25.92 1.33 1.99
C ASP A 107 25.54 0.20 2.97
N GLY A 108 24.92 -0.87 2.47
CA GLY A 108 24.48 -2.02 3.26
C GLY A 108 23.10 -1.87 3.91
N ASN A 109 22.42 -0.74 3.71
CA ASN A 109 21.04 -0.55 4.16
C ASN A 109 20.03 -0.89 3.05
N ARG A 110 18.75 -1.05 3.44
CA ARG A 110 17.66 -1.41 2.50
C ARG A 110 16.86 -0.20 2.04
N GLU A 111 16.72 0.81 2.89
CA GLU A 111 15.86 1.96 2.68
C GLU A 111 16.55 3.04 1.84
N ALA A 112 15.84 3.66 0.90
CA ALA A 112 16.26 4.93 0.32
C ALA A 112 16.10 6.05 1.36
N PHE A 113 14.91 6.12 1.97
CA PHE A 113 14.60 7.07 3.04
C PHE A 113 14.15 6.32 4.30
N LEU A 114 14.93 6.48 5.38
CA LEU A 114 14.54 6.10 6.73
C LEU A 114 14.10 7.34 7.50
N VAL A 115 12.84 7.37 7.93
CA VAL A 115 12.33 8.38 8.84
C VAL A 115 12.37 7.79 10.25
N SER A 116 13.27 8.28 11.08
CA SER A 116 13.49 7.77 12.43
C SER A 116 14.15 8.81 13.30
N ARG A 117 13.72 8.90 14.56
CA ARG A 117 14.37 9.69 15.61
C ARG A 117 14.59 8.82 16.82
N SER A 118 15.82 8.85 17.34
CA SER A 118 16.18 8.12 18.55
C SER A 118 15.56 8.76 19.80
N GLY A 119 15.24 7.92 20.79
CA GLY A 119 14.64 8.33 22.06
C GLY A 119 13.16 7.93 22.18
N ASP A 120 12.67 7.87 23.41
CA ASP A 120 11.26 7.62 23.71
C ASP A 120 10.41 8.79 23.19
N PRO A 121 9.35 8.55 22.39
CA PRO A 121 8.50 9.61 21.85
C PRO A 121 7.84 10.47 22.94
N ASN A 122 7.67 9.97 24.17
CA ASN A 122 7.19 10.77 25.31
C ASN A 122 8.23 11.79 25.81
N VAL A 123 9.51 11.60 25.48
CA VAL A 123 10.62 12.47 25.89
C VAL A 123 11.05 13.39 24.75
N VAL A 124 11.19 12.85 23.54
CA VAL A 124 11.70 13.61 22.37
C VAL A 124 10.58 14.09 21.44
N GLY A 125 9.33 13.75 21.74
CA GLY A 125 8.17 13.96 20.86
C GLY A 125 8.14 12.96 19.70
N ARG A 126 7.01 12.91 18.99
CA ARG A 126 6.86 12.22 17.70
C ARG A 126 7.42 13.05 16.55
N LEU A 127 7.78 12.42 15.43
CA LEU A 127 8.12 13.16 14.20
C LEU A 127 6.83 13.67 13.55
N ASN A 128 6.74 14.98 13.29
CA ASN A 128 5.51 15.61 12.80
C ASN A 128 5.65 16.11 11.37
N SER A 129 4.60 15.95 10.58
CA SER A 129 4.38 16.62 9.28
C SER A 129 5.58 16.55 8.32
N ILE A 130 6.23 15.40 8.24
CA ILE A 130 7.21 15.13 7.19
C ILE A 130 6.44 14.84 5.90
N GLU A 131 6.90 15.42 4.79
CA GLU A 131 6.23 15.30 3.50
C GLU A 131 7.17 14.76 2.41
N PHE A 132 6.71 13.79 1.64
CA PHE A 132 7.36 13.33 0.41
C PHE A 132 6.43 13.60 -0.77
N LYS A 133 6.88 14.43 -1.74
CA LYS A 133 6.01 14.93 -2.80
C LYS A 133 6.61 14.90 -4.21
N GLY A 134 5.92 14.30 -5.17
CA GLY A 134 6.20 14.57 -6.59
C GLY A 134 7.56 14.13 -7.11
N PHE A 135 8.13 13.02 -6.64
CA PHE A 135 9.36 12.45 -7.20
C PHE A 135 9.25 10.92 -7.38
N CYS A 136 10.20 10.33 -8.09
CA CYS A 136 10.23 8.90 -8.42
C CYS A 136 11.29 8.17 -7.60
N LEU A 137 10.92 7.03 -7.01
CA LEU A 137 11.83 6.06 -6.40
C LEU A 137 11.81 4.76 -7.22
N ASP A 138 12.94 4.50 -7.88
CA ASP A 138 13.18 3.33 -8.72
C ASP A 138 14.14 2.38 -8.00
N GLY A 139 13.74 1.11 -7.83
CA GLY A 139 14.55 0.09 -7.19
C GLY A 139 15.71 -0.46 -8.02
N VAL A 140 15.86 -0.13 -9.31
CA VAL A 140 16.96 -0.51 -10.23
C VAL A 140 17.54 -1.91 -9.96
N THR A 141 16.99 -2.91 -10.61
CA THR A 141 17.35 -4.32 -10.40
C THR A 141 17.30 -5.08 -11.72
N ASP A 142 18.19 -6.07 -11.87
CA ASP A 142 18.19 -7.00 -13.01
C ASP A 142 17.13 -8.10 -12.87
N SER A 143 16.41 -8.12 -11.75
CA SER A 143 15.38 -9.12 -11.44
C SER A 143 14.12 -8.49 -10.86
N LYS A 144 12.96 -9.07 -11.17
CA LYS A 144 11.65 -8.59 -10.69
C LYS A 144 11.61 -8.58 -9.15
N PRO A 145 11.26 -7.45 -8.49
CA PRO A 145 11.37 -7.32 -7.03
C PRO A 145 10.42 -8.25 -6.25
N TYR A 146 9.33 -8.67 -6.88
CA TYR A 146 8.28 -9.50 -6.31
C TYR A 146 8.51 -11.02 -6.45
N SER A 147 9.72 -11.42 -6.81
CA SER A 147 10.18 -12.81 -6.80
C SER A 147 11.61 -12.77 -6.29
N PRO A 148 11.88 -13.24 -5.06
CA PRO A 148 12.92 -12.74 -4.14
C PRO A 148 14.10 -12.09 -4.88
N GLY A 149 13.96 -10.80 -5.20
CA GLY A 149 14.68 -10.22 -6.35
C GLY A 149 15.46 -8.95 -5.99
N ASN A 150 14.86 -8.06 -5.21
CA ASN A 150 15.65 -7.03 -4.51
C ASN A 150 15.12 -6.86 -3.09
N SER A 151 15.97 -6.35 -2.20
CA SER A 151 15.64 -6.13 -0.79
C SER A 151 15.31 -4.66 -0.51
N LYS A 152 14.97 -3.88 -1.53
CA LYS A 152 15.00 -2.42 -1.46
C LYS A 152 13.67 -1.85 -0.97
N ILE A 153 13.76 -0.87 -0.09
CA ILE A 153 12.62 -0.15 0.49
C ILE A 153 12.67 1.31 0.02
N GLY A 154 11.56 1.84 -0.49
CA GLY A 154 11.47 3.25 -0.86
C GLY A 154 11.52 4.16 0.36
N ILE A 155 10.42 4.19 1.12
CA ILE A 155 10.27 5.00 2.33
C ILE A 155 9.93 4.08 3.50
N SER A 156 10.68 4.20 4.59
CA SER A 156 10.46 3.45 5.83
C SER A 156 10.39 4.41 7.02
N VAL A 157 9.23 4.53 7.65
CA VAL A 157 9.04 5.30 8.88
C VAL A 157 9.04 4.33 10.05
N GLN A 158 10.01 4.48 10.95
CA GLN A 158 10.27 3.51 12.03
C GLN A 158 10.07 4.08 13.44
N SER A 159 9.75 5.37 13.54
CA SER A 159 9.35 6.04 14.78
C SER A 159 7.88 6.45 14.70
N ASP A 160 7.24 6.55 15.87
CA ASP A 160 5.90 7.12 15.99
C ASP A 160 5.89 8.52 15.35
N ASN A 161 4.89 8.71 14.49
CA ASN A 161 4.77 9.89 13.65
C ASN A 161 3.34 10.44 13.69
N ASP A 162 3.23 11.72 13.38
CA ASP A 162 1.97 12.44 13.39
C ASP A 162 1.87 13.30 12.12
N SER A 163 0.73 13.23 11.43
CA SER A 163 0.46 14.00 10.22
C SER A 163 1.48 13.75 9.07
N PHE A 164 2.04 12.54 8.97
CA PHE A 164 2.95 12.17 7.86
C PHE A 164 2.22 12.21 6.51
N HIS A 165 2.84 12.75 5.46
CA HIS A 165 2.16 12.96 4.18
C HIS A 165 2.99 12.50 2.98
N VAL A 166 2.39 11.67 2.12
CA VAL A 166 3.01 11.19 0.87
C VAL A 166 2.07 11.46 -0.29
N GLU A 167 2.50 12.27 -1.25
CA GLU A 167 1.63 12.73 -2.33
C GLU A 167 2.31 12.86 -3.71
N GLY A 168 1.60 12.43 -4.76
CA GLY A 168 2.07 12.62 -6.13
C GLY A 168 3.36 11.87 -6.46
N MET A 169 3.72 10.88 -5.66
CA MET A 169 4.95 10.11 -5.79
C MET A 169 4.84 9.01 -6.85
N GLY A 170 5.97 8.62 -7.42
CA GLY A 170 6.12 7.41 -8.21
C GLY A 170 7.03 6.42 -7.51
N PHE A 171 6.61 5.16 -7.45
CA PHE A 171 7.42 4.07 -6.94
C PHE A 171 7.39 2.93 -7.95
N VAL A 172 8.57 2.42 -8.28
CA VAL A 172 8.73 1.33 -9.23
C VAL A 172 9.85 0.40 -8.80
N TYR A 173 9.65 -0.89 -9.05
CA TYR A 173 10.70 -1.90 -8.89
C TYR A 173 11.28 -2.05 -7.47
N LEU A 174 10.53 -1.72 -6.41
CA LEU A 174 10.95 -1.87 -5.02
C LEU A 174 10.31 -3.12 -4.37
N GLU A 175 10.99 -3.76 -3.43
CA GLU A 175 10.37 -4.83 -2.61
C GLU A 175 9.24 -4.25 -1.77
N HIS A 176 9.49 -3.11 -1.13
CA HIS A 176 8.50 -2.37 -0.36
C HIS A 176 8.55 -0.89 -0.75
N ALA A 177 7.44 -0.32 -1.22
CA ALA A 177 7.41 1.08 -1.57
C ALA A 177 7.33 1.99 -0.32
N ILE A 178 6.33 1.79 0.52
CA ILE A 178 6.08 2.62 1.71
C ILE A 178 5.75 1.73 2.92
N ILE A 179 6.56 1.83 3.96
CA ILE A 179 6.29 1.25 5.29
C ILE A 179 6.16 2.40 6.29
N VAL A 180 5.05 2.48 7.01
CA VAL A 180 4.82 3.49 8.05
C VAL A 180 4.45 2.81 9.36
N LYS A 181 5.37 2.84 10.32
CA LYS A 181 5.15 2.30 11.66
C LYS A 181 4.59 3.37 12.60
N GLY A 182 3.61 3.02 13.44
CA GLY A 182 3.17 3.88 14.56
C GLY A 182 2.56 5.21 14.10
N ALA A 183 1.69 5.16 13.09
CA ALA A 183 1.24 6.36 12.38
C ALA A 183 -0.04 6.96 12.99
N ASP A 184 0.00 8.24 13.33
CA ASP A 184 -1.16 9.04 13.72
C ASP A 184 -1.52 10.01 12.59
N ALA A 185 -2.75 9.92 12.09
CA ALA A 185 -3.27 10.76 11.00
C ALA A 185 -2.36 10.85 9.74
N PRO A 186 -1.72 9.75 9.26
CA PRO A 186 -0.99 9.82 7.99
C PRO A 186 -1.94 10.03 6.81
N ASN A 187 -1.46 10.69 5.76
CA ASN A 187 -2.19 10.87 4.51
C ASN A 187 -1.32 10.43 3.32
N ILE A 188 -1.70 9.33 2.70
CA ILE A 188 -1.04 8.74 1.53
C ILE A 188 -2.00 8.87 0.35
N THR A 189 -1.76 9.87 -0.51
CA THR A 189 -2.74 10.28 -1.53
C THR A 189 -2.15 10.56 -2.90
N ASN A 190 -2.91 10.30 -3.96
CA ASN A 190 -2.52 10.65 -5.34
C ASN A 190 -1.16 10.07 -5.79
N ASN A 191 -0.76 8.90 -5.27
CA ASN A 191 0.51 8.27 -5.64
C ASN A 191 0.31 7.22 -6.76
N PHE A 192 1.38 6.96 -7.50
CA PHE A 192 1.47 5.85 -8.46
C PHE A 192 2.51 4.85 -7.96
N ILE A 193 2.05 3.73 -7.40
CA ILE A 193 2.89 2.69 -6.80
C ILE A 193 2.68 1.40 -7.59
N ALA A 194 3.66 1.00 -8.38
CA ALA A 194 3.48 -0.10 -9.33
C ALA A 194 4.74 -0.95 -9.45
N GLU A 195 4.55 -2.23 -9.79
CA GLU A 195 5.67 -3.17 -9.98
C GLU A 195 6.56 -3.32 -8.75
N CYS A 196 5.97 -3.07 -7.57
CA CYS A 196 6.59 -3.32 -6.28
C CYS A 196 6.08 -4.64 -5.70
N GLY A 197 6.85 -5.23 -4.78
CA GLY A 197 6.40 -6.37 -3.98
C GLY A 197 5.18 -6.01 -3.13
N SER A 198 5.37 -5.03 -2.24
CA SER A 198 4.33 -4.39 -1.44
C SER A 198 4.29 -2.89 -1.71
N CYS A 199 3.08 -2.32 -1.68
CA CYS A 199 2.87 -0.89 -1.92
C CYS A 199 2.82 -0.09 -0.62
N ILE A 200 1.77 -0.23 0.19
CA ILE A 200 1.57 0.56 1.41
C ILE A 200 1.39 -0.38 2.60
N GLU A 201 2.23 -0.23 3.62
CA GLU A 201 2.19 -1.06 4.83
C GLU A 201 2.15 -0.18 6.08
N LEU A 202 1.03 -0.18 6.80
CA LEU A 202 0.88 0.47 8.11
C LEU A 202 1.18 -0.55 9.21
N THR A 203 2.31 -0.41 9.90
CA THR A 203 2.82 -1.41 10.85
C THR A 203 2.83 -0.91 12.30
N GLY A 204 2.96 -1.84 13.25
CA GLY A 204 2.92 -1.58 14.69
C GLY A 204 1.51 -1.26 15.19
N ALA A 205 1.05 -0.05 14.89
CA ALA A 205 -0.31 0.44 15.10
C ALA A 205 -0.50 1.71 14.26
N SER A 206 -1.73 2.04 13.91
CA SER A 206 -2.04 3.34 13.32
C SER A 206 -3.43 3.82 13.69
N GLN A 207 -3.67 5.12 13.63
CA GLN A 207 -4.99 5.68 13.84
C GLN A 207 -5.33 6.75 12.81
N VAL A 208 -6.60 6.79 12.40
CA VAL A 208 -7.20 7.79 11.51
C VAL A 208 -6.42 8.04 10.20
N ALA A 209 -5.74 7.01 9.71
CA ALA A 209 -4.99 7.04 8.45
C ALA A 209 -5.90 7.28 7.25
N LYS A 210 -5.41 8.02 6.24
CA LYS A 210 -6.09 8.19 4.95
C LYS A 210 -5.21 7.61 3.84
N ILE A 211 -5.74 6.62 3.13
CA ILE A 211 -5.13 6.06 1.92
C ILE A 211 -6.11 6.30 0.77
N THR A 212 -5.83 7.32 -0.05
CA THR A 212 -6.83 7.84 -0.99
C THR A 212 -6.31 8.12 -2.39
N ASN A 213 -7.12 7.90 -3.43
CA ASN A 213 -6.81 8.30 -4.80
C ASN A 213 -5.48 7.75 -5.36
N ASN A 214 -5.00 6.61 -4.87
CA ASN A 214 -3.74 6.02 -5.33
C ASN A 214 -3.99 5.02 -6.48
N PHE A 215 -3.04 4.92 -7.40
CA PHE A 215 -2.86 3.75 -8.26
C PHE A 215 -1.90 2.78 -7.57
N LEU A 216 -2.40 1.59 -7.23
CA LEU A 216 -1.63 0.54 -6.56
C LEU A 216 -1.63 -0.70 -7.44
N ILE A 217 -0.55 -0.91 -8.19
CA ILE A 217 -0.40 -2.00 -9.16
C ILE A 217 0.63 -2.97 -8.57
N SER A 218 0.23 -3.63 -7.50
CA SER A 218 1.08 -4.53 -6.73
C SER A 218 1.21 -5.89 -7.38
N ALA A 219 2.37 -6.50 -7.23
CA ALA A 219 2.56 -7.89 -7.57
C ALA A 219 1.95 -8.84 -6.53
N TRP A 220 1.87 -10.12 -6.89
CA TRP A 220 1.23 -11.14 -6.07
C TRP A 220 2.01 -11.60 -4.83
N ALA A 221 3.21 -11.05 -4.61
CA ALA A 221 4.10 -11.45 -3.52
C ALA A 221 3.85 -10.68 -2.22
N GLY A 222 3.36 -9.44 -2.31
CA GLY A 222 3.10 -8.58 -1.16
C GLY A 222 1.65 -8.09 -1.11
N TYR A 223 1.48 -6.85 -0.68
CA TYR A 223 0.17 -6.23 -0.44
C TYR A 223 0.02 -4.94 -1.25
N SER A 224 -1.19 -4.67 -1.76
CA SER A 224 -1.49 -3.30 -2.22
C SER A 224 -1.61 -2.39 -1.01
N ILE A 225 -2.35 -2.82 0.01
CA ILE A 225 -2.47 -2.15 1.29
C ILE A 225 -2.43 -3.20 2.39
N TYR A 226 -1.54 -3.03 3.35
CA TYR A 226 -1.53 -3.76 4.61
C TYR A 226 -1.69 -2.80 5.77
N ALA A 227 -2.45 -3.19 6.79
CA ALA A 227 -2.46 -2.53 8.07
C ALA A 227 -2.59 -3.52 9.22
N GLU A 228 -1.89 -3.26 10.33
CA GLU A 228 -2.05 -4.02 11.56
C GLU A 228 -2.33 -3.12 12.76
N ASN A 229 -3.16 -3.60 13.69
CA ASN A 229 -3.56 -2.89 14.91
C ASN A 229 -4.04 -1.46 14.63
N ALA A 230 -4.75 -1.27 13.51
CA ALA A 230 -5.15 0.06 13.05
C ALA A 230 -6.59 0.40 13.50
N GLU A 231 -6.81 1.64 13.90
CA GLU A 231 -8.10 2.17 14.36
C GLU A 231 -8.57 3.30 13.45
N GLY A 232 -9.69 3.11 12.76
CA GLY A 232 -10.29 4.17 11.95
C GLY A 232 -9.59 4.58 10.63
N PRO A 233 -8.73 3.78 9.95
CA PRO A 233 -8.30 4.13 8.60
C PRO A 233 -9.48 4.33 7.62
N LEU A 234 -9.32 5.28 6.71
CA LEU A 234 -10.17 5.50 5.54
C LEU A 234 -9.39 5.14 4.27
N ILE A 235 -9.84 4.09 3.60
CA ILE A 235 -9.28 3.57 2.35
C ILE A 235 -10.31 3.80 1.24
N THR A 236 -10.14 4.85 0.44
CA THR A 236 -11.15 5.24 -0.55
C THR A 236 -10.63 5.87 -1.83
N GLY A 237 -11.34 5.66 -2.95
CA GLY A 237 -10.99 6.25 -4.24
C GLY A 237 -9.73 5.64 -4.89
N ASN A 238 -9.23 4.52 -4.37
CA ASN A 238 -8.02 3.89 -4.92
C ASN A 238 -8.37 2.97 -6.10
N SER A 239 -7.43 2.85 -7.04
CA SER A 239 -7.45 1.85 -8.11
C SER A 239 -6.35 0.82 -7.84
N LEU A 240 -6.76 -0.35 -7.37
CA LEU A 240 -5.87 -1.49 -7.12
C LEU A 240 -5.98 -2.45 -8.29
N LEU A 241 -4.86 -2.79 -8.92
CA LEU A 241 -4.81 -3.60 -10.13
C LEU A 241 -3.80 -4.76 -10.00
N TRP A 242 -3.92 -5.72 -10.92
CA TRP A 242 -3.08 -6.92 -11.04
C TRP A 242 -3.20 -7.91 -9.89
N ALA A 243 -2.68 -7.61 -8.70
CA ALA A 243 -2.89 -8.41 -7.50
C ALA A 243 -3.49 -7.54 -6.39
N ALA A 244 -4.64 -6.93 -6.67
CA ALA A 244 -5.35 -6.11 -5.68
C ALA A 244 -5.58 -6.90 -4.39
N ASN A 245 -4.97 -6.42 -3.31
CA ASN A 245 -5.03 -7.04 -1.99
C ASN A 245 -4.96 -5.95 -0.91
N ILE A 246 -6.05 -5.85 -0.14
CA ILE A 246 -6.12 -5.07 1.10
C ILE A 246 -6.19 -6.08 2.26
N THR A 247 -5.15 -6.17 3.07
CA THR A 247 -5.12 -7.04 4.25
C THR A 247 -5.09 -6.20 5.52
N LEU A 248 -6.04 -6.46 6.41
CA LEU A 248 -6.14 -5.87 7.74
C LEU A 248 -5.94 -6.96 8.79
N SER A 249 -5.00 -6.78 9.71
CA SER A 249 -4.82 -7.67 10.87
C SER A 249 -5.17 -6.91 12.14
N ASP A 250 -6.14 -7.42 12.92
CA ASP A 250 -6.55 -6.83 14.20
C ASP A 250 -6.91 -5.32 14.10
N CYS A 251 -7.52 -4.91 12.99
CA CYS A 251 -7.93 -3.53 12.73
C CYS A 251 -9.43 -3.32 13.00
N ASN A 252 -9.79 -2.15 13.52
CA ASN A 252 -11.18 -1.85 13.88
C ASN A 252 -11.66 -0.50 13.35
N ARG A 253 -12.97 -0.41 13.11
CA ARG A 253 -13.67 0.78 12.58
C ARG A 253 -13.03 1.36 11.30
N VAL A 254 -12.41 0.51 10.49
CA VAL A 254 -11.84 0.88 9.19
C VAL A 254 -12.96 1.03 8.18
N SER A 255 -12.84 1.99 7.25
CA SER A 255 -13.73 2.12 6.09
C SER A 255 -12.96 1.87 4.80
N ILE A 256 -13.27 0.76 4.12
CA ILE A 256 -12.82 0.43 2.77
C ILE A 256 -13.99 0.71 1.82
N SER A 257 -13.97 1.86 1.14
CA SER A 257 -15.11 2.25 0.31
C SER A 257 -14.76 2.94 -0.99
N SER A 258 -15.60 2.77 -2.02
CA SER A 258 -15.43 3.43 -3.32
C SER A 258 -14.08 3.16 -3.99
N ASN A 259 -13.54 1.94 -3.84
CA ASN A 259 -12.33 1.52 -4.53
C ASN A 259 -12.66 0.65 -5.74
N LYS A 260 -11.80 0.72 -6.76
CA LYS A 260 -11.80 -0.23 -7.89
C LYS A 260 -10.71 -1.26 -7.64
N LEU A 261 -11.11 -2.53 -7.53
CA LEU A 261 -10.22 -3.64 -7.20
C LEU A 261 -10.23 -4.64 -8.36
N LEU A 262 -9.10 -4.84 -9.02
CA LEU A 262 -8.90 -5.87 -10.05
C LEU A 262 -7.78 -6.80 -9.61
N SER A 263 -8.07 -8.09 -9.52
CA SER A 263 -7.08 -9.10 -9.12
C SER A 263 -7.08 -10.33 -10.01
N ASN A 264 -5.86 -10.82 -10.26
CA ASN A 264 -5.55 -12.13 -10.81
C ASN A 264 -5.43 -13.21 -9.72
N PHE A 265 -5.79 -12.89 -8.47
CA PHE A 265 -5.72 -13.80 -7.34
C PHE A 265 -6.93 -13.62 -6.40
N PRO A 266 -7.22 -14.62 -5.56
CA PRO A 266 -8.14 -14.49 -4.41
C PRO A 266 -7.60 -13.49 -3.36
N SER A 267 -8.32 -13.33 -2.23
CA SER A 267 -7.91 -12.46 -1.12
C SER A 267 -7.79 -10.98 -1.53
N MET A 268 -8.86 -10.42 -2.08
CA MET A 268 -8.85 -9.01 -2.51
C MET A 268 -9.02 -8.05 -1.34
N VAL A 269 -9.86 -8.42 -0.37
CA VAL A 269 -9.95 -7.78 0.95
C VAL A 269 -9.97 -8.88 2.00
N ALA A 270 -9.03 -8.85 2.95
CA ALA A 270 -8.95 -9.81 4.04
C ALA A 270 -8.95 -9.08 5.39
N LEU A 271 -9.92 -9.42 6.23
CA LEU A 271 -9.96 -9.05 7.63
C LEU A 271 -9.51 -10.28 8.42
N LEU A 272 -8.36 -10.18 9.09
CA LEU A 272 -7.69 -11.27 9.81
C LEU A 272 -7.63 -10.96 11.31
N GLY A 273 -7.71 -12.00 12.14
CA GLY A 273 -7.69 -11.84 13.58
C GLY A 273 -8.95 -11.14 14.10
N ASN A 274 -8.78 -10.22 15.06
CA ASN A 274 -9.90 -9.56 15.73
C ASN A 274 -10.36 -8.29 15.01
N CYS A 275 -10.60 -8.36 13.70
CA CYS A 275 -11.08 -7.21 12.95
C CYS A 275 -12.58 -6.97 13.17
N SER A 276 -12.95 -5.87 13.83
CA SER A 276 -14.35 -5.60 14.16
C SER A 276 -14.85 -4.22 13.72
N GLU A 277 -16.17 -4.14 13.48
CA GLU A 277 -16.86 -2.88 13.15
C GLU A 277 -16.33 -2.19 11.88
N ASN A 278 -15.71 -2.95 10.98
CA ASN A 278 -15.19 -2.42 9.72
C ASN A 278 -16.28 -2.33 8.64
N LEU A 279 -16.19 -1.33 7.77
CA LEU A 279 -17.09 -1.12 6.64
C LEU A 279 -16.38 -1.43 5.33
N ILE A 280 -16.91 -2.36 4.53
CA ILE A 280 -16.51 -2.66 3.16
C ILE A 280 -17.68 -2.29 2.25
N ALA A 281 -17.67 -1.09 1.67
CA ALA A 281 -18.85 -0.57 0.97
C ALA A 281 -18.59 0.08 -0.40
N ALA A 282 -19.52 -0.12 -1.35
CA ALA A 282 -19.47 0.53 -2.65
C ALA A 282 -18.16 0.32 -3.43
N ASN A 283 -17.49 -0.82 -3.24
CA ASN A 283 -16.31 -1.18 -4.01
C ASN A 283 -16.70 -2.01 -5.25
N HIS A 284 -15.88 -1.91 -6.30
CA HIS A 284 -16.02 -2.74 -7.48
C HIS A 284 -14.91 -3.78 -7.54
N PHE A 285 -15.23 -5.03 -7.22
CA PHE A 285 -14.34 -6.18 -7.27
C PHE A 285 -14.41 -6.84 -8.65
N ARG A 286 -13.25 -7.06 -9.27
CA ARG A 286 -13.11 -7.85 -10.49
C ARG A 286 -12.01 -8.89 -10.32
N ARG A 287 -12.40 -10.16 -10.28
CA ARG A 287 -11.49 -11.30 -10.32
C ARG A 287 -11.45 -11.87 -11.72
N VAL A 288 -10.28 -11.90 -12.35
CA VAL A 288 -10.05 -12.44 -13.70
C VAL A 288 -8.85 -13.37 -13.73
N SER A 289 -8.85 -14.39 -14.57
CA SER A 289 -7.61 -15.13 -14.83
C SER A 289 -6.57 -14.24 -15.54
N GLY A 290 -5.29 -14.46 -15.27
CA GLY A 290 -4.19 -13.75 -15.92
C GLY A 290 -2.84 -14.29 -15.49
N ASP A 291 -1.81 -13.45 -15.58
CA ASP A 291 -0.43 -13.82 -15.31
C ASP A 291 -0.07 -13.87 -13.82
N GLY A 292 1.14 -14.37 -13.53
CA GLY A 292 1.64 -14.60 -12.17
C GLY A 292 1.32 -15.98 -11.61
N THR A 293 1.91 -16.31 -10.46
CA THR A 293 1.96 -17.69 -9.93
C THR A 293 1.71 -17.79 -8.43
N SER A 294 0.97 -16.83 -7.84
CA SER A 294 0.70 -16.86 -6.40
C SER A 294 -0.02 -18.13 -5.96
N THR A 295 0.54 -18.79 -4.96
CA THR A 295 -0.08 -19.93 -4.25
C THR A 295 -0.47 -19.55 -2.82
N ARG A 296 -0.41 -18.26 -2.46
CA ARG A 296 -0.69 -17.78 -1.10
C ARG A 296 -2.11 -18.10 -0.64
N PHE A 297 -3.07 -17.99 -1.56
CA PHE A 297 -4.49 -18.21 -1.31
C PHE A 297 -5.14 -18.92 -2.49
N ASP A 298 -6.11 -19.78 -2.21
CA ASP A 298 -6.95 -20.44 -3.21
C ASP A 298 -8.31 -19.74 -3.34
N ASP A 299 -9.13 -20.14 -4.32
CA ASP A 299 -10.44 -19.54 -4.57
C ASP A 299 -11.49 -19.88 -3.48
N LEU A 300 -11.16 -20.74 -2.51
CA LEU A 300 -12.02 -20.98 -1.34
C LEU A 300 -11.82 -19.94 -0.25
N PHE A 301 -10.67 -19.28 -0.21
CA PHE A 301 -10.36 -18.19 0.72
C PHE A 301 -11.32 -17.00 0.58
N GLY A 302 -11.88 -16.79 -0.61
CA GLY A 302 -12.79 -15.69 -0.88
C GLY A 302 -12.12 -14.48 -1.54
N LEU A 303 -12.91 -13.65 -2.22
CA LEU A 303 -12.47 -12.31 -2.59
C LEU A 303 -12.51 -11.37 -1.38
N VAL A 304 -13.53 -11.55 -0.53
CA VAL A 304 -13.63 -10.93 0.78
C VAL A 304 -13.56 -12.03 1.83
N HIS A 305 -12.58 -11.94 2.72
CA HIS A 305 -12.41 -12.84 3.87
C HIS A 305 -12.66 -12.07 5.16
N ILE A 306 -13.48 -12.61 6.05
CA ILE A 306 -13.86 -11.95 7.31
C ILE A 306 -13.57 -12.84 8.50
N GLU A 307 -12.67 -12.39 9.36
CA GLU A 307 -12.54 -12.81 10.76
C GLU A 307 -12.85 -11.62 11.66
N GLY A 308 -13.73 -11.83 12.63
CA GLY A 308 -14.11 -10.82 13.62
C GLY A 308 -15.56 -10.37 13.51
N ASN A 309 -15.92 -9.32 14.27
CA ASN A 309 -17.30 -9.11 14.68
C ASN A 309 -17.90 -7.83 14.10
N ASN A 310 -19.22 -7.81 13.88
CA ASN A 310 -19.96 -6.61 13.50
C ASN A 310 -19.42 -5.89 12.25
N ASN A 311 -18.69 -6.58 11.38
CA ASN A 311 -18.24 -6.00 10.13
C ASN A 311 -19.42 -5.89 9.16
N THR A 312 -19.41 -4.86 8.33
CA THR A 312 -20.44 -4.61 7.32
C THR A 312 -19.86 -4.69 5.93
N VAL A 313 -20.40 -5.58 5.09
CA VAL A 313 -20.07 -5.67 3.66
C VAL A 313 -21.31 -5.32 2.86
N THR A 314 -21.34 -4.15 2.22
CA THR A 314 -22.56 -3.67 1.59
C THR A 314 -22.40 -2.90 0.29
N GLY A 315 -23.34 -3.09 -0.63
CA GLY A 315 -23.38 -2.30 -1.87
C GLY A 315 -22.18 -2.53 -2.78
N ASN A 316 -21.49 -3.66 -2.65
CA ASN A 316 -20.34 -3.98 -3.50
C ASN A 316 -20.80 -4.70 -4.77
N MET A 317 -20.07 -4.48 -5.86
CA MET A 317 -20.21 -5.22 -7.12
C MET A 317 -19.06 -6.23 -7.23
N PHE A 318 -19.39 -7.51 -7.36
CA PHE A 318 -18.44 -8.59 -7.59
C PHE A 318 -18.58 -9.13 -9.02
N SER A 319 -17.50 -9.06 -9.79
CA SER A 319 -17.39 -9.66 -11.12
C SER A 319 -16.31 -10.76 -11.09
N PHE A 320 -16.73 -12.02 -11.07
CA PHE A 320 -15.84 -13.18 -11.12
C PHE A 320 -15.82 -13.77 -12.54
N ASN A 321 -14.65 -13.76 -13.18
CA ASN A 321 -14.46 -14.27 -14.54
C ASN A 321 -13.16 -15.07 -14.65
N VAL A 322 -13.20 -16.29 -14.12
CA VAL A 322 -12.06 -17.22 -14.12
C VAL A 322 -12.51 -18.50 -14.83
N PRO A 323 -11.76 -19.03 -15.82
CA PRO A 323 -12.08 -20.31 -16.43
C PRO A 323 -12.16 -21.40 -15.37
N ALA A 324 -13.11 -22.33 -15.50
CA ALA A 324 -13.29 -23.40 -14.52
C ALA A 324 -12.02 -24.24 -14.28
N SER A 325 -11.19 -24.40 -15.32
CA SER A 325 -9.89 -25.10 -15.24
C SER A 325 -8.79 -24.33 -14.51
N SER A 326 -8.99 -23.04 -14.23
CA SER A 326 -8.04 -22.18 -13.51
C SER A 326 -8.46 -21.95 -12.06
N ILE A 327 -9.57 -22.54 -11.62
CA ILE A 327 -10.01 -22.47 -10.23
C ILE A 327 -9.12 -23.38 -9.38
N SER A 328 -8.67 -22.87 -8.24
CA SER A 328 -7.90 -23.61 -7.24
C SER A 328 -8.68 -23.68 -5.92
N PRO A 329 -8.79 -24.84 -5.26
CA PRO A 329 -8.41 -26.16 -5.74
C PRO A 329 -9.24 -26.61 -6.95
N SER A 330 -8.69 -27.51 -7.77
CA SER A 330 -9.38 -28.01 -8.97
C SER A 330 -10.75 -28.62 -8.63
N GLY A 331 -11.79 -28.21 -9.35
CA GLY A 331 -13.18 -28.66 -9.16
C GLY A 331 -13.94 -27.96 -8.02
N ALA A 332 -13.29 -27.06 -7.28
CA ALA A 332 -13.94 -26.27 -6.26
C ALA A 332 -14.94 -25.26 -6.85
N THR A 333 -15.93 -24.87 -6.05
CA THR A 333 -16.79 -23.72 -6.35
C THR A 333 -16.18 -22.49 -5.65
N PRO A 334 -15.79 -21.44 -6.38
CA PRO A 334 -15.16 -20.24 -5.79
C PRO A 334 -16.04 -19.57 -4.73
N THR A 335 -15.40 -19.11 -3.68
CA THR A 335 -16.01 -18.26 -2.67
C THR A 335 -15.84 -16.79 -3.07
N ILE A 336 -16.91 -16.02 -2.98
CA ILE A 336 -16.89 -14.56 -3.18
C ILE A 336 -16.68 -13.87 -1.83
N ILE A 337 -17.52 -14.20 -0.85
CA ILE A 337 -17.42 -13.70 0.53
C ILE A 337 -17.35 -14.91 1.46
N LEU A 338 -16.29 -15.00 2.23
CA LEU A 338 -16.13 -15.96 3.32
C LEU A 338 -16.25 -15.22 4.66
N VAL A 339 -17.25 -15.59 5.47
CA VAL A 339 -17.26 -15.26 6.90
C VAL A 339 -16.64 -16.43 7.63
N LYS A 340 -15.33 -16.32 7.89
CA LYS A 340 -14.53 -17.39 8.47
C LYS A 340 -14.79 -17.56 9.95
N SER A 341 -15.02 -16.46 10.68
CA SER A 341 -15.31 -16.48 12.12
C SER A 341 -15.95 -15.16 12.57
N GLY A 342 -16.43 -15.14 13.82
CA GLY A 342 -16.97 -13.94 14.47
C GLY A 342 -18.49 -13.82 14.44
N ASP A 343 -18.98 -12.82 15.17
CA ASP A 343 -20.40 -12.63 15.49
C ASP A 343 -21.00 -11.40 14.78
N SER A 344 -22.28 -11.51 14.42
CA SER A 344 -23.12 -10.37 14.01
C SER A 344 -22.64 -9.60 12.77
N ASN A 345 -21.83 -10.23 11.91
CA ASN A 345 -21.45 -9.66 10.62
C ASN A 345 -22.69 -9.41 9.74
N TYR A 346 -22.65 -8.34 8.95
CA TYR A 346 -23.78 -7.85 8.16
C TYR A 346 -23.42 -7.76 6.68
N LEU A 347 -23.98 -8.64 5.86
CA LEU A 347 -23.77 -8.69 4.41
C LEU A 347 -25.05 -8.23 3.71
N ALA A 348 -25.05 -7.04 3.09
CA ALA A 348 -26.27 -6.46 2.53
C ALA A 348 -26.11 -5.89 1.11
N THR A 349 -27.07 -6.19 0.22
CA THR A 349 -27.18 -5.60 -1.12
C THR A 349 -25.89 -5.69 -1.94
N ASN A 350 -25.21 -6.84 -1.90
CA ASN A 350 -24.04 -7.12 -2.72
C ASN A 350 -24.47 -7.82 -4.02
N ASN A 351 -23.98 -7.36 -5.16
CA ASN A 351 -24.30 -7.96 -6.45
C ASN A 351 -23.16 -8.89 -6.92
N ILE A 352 -23.47 -10.15 -7.19
CA ILE A 352 -22.51 -11.16 -7.62
C ILE A 352 -22.81 -11.57 -9.06
N VAL A 353 -21.87 -11.27 -9.96
CA VAL A 353 -21.87 -11.74 -11.35
C VAL A 353 -20.67 -12.66 -11.52
N SER A 354 -20.92 -13.91 -11.92
CA SER A 354 -19.89 -14.93 -12.09
C SER A 354 -20.11 -15.74 -13.36
N ASN A 355 -19.02 -16.11 -14.04
CA ASN A 355 -19.06 -17.02 -15.20
C ASN A 355 -19.19 -18.51 -14.82
N VAL A 356 -19.00 -18.82 -13.54
CA VAL A 356 -19.17 -20.14 -12.93
C VAL A 356 -20.06 -20.02 -11.69
N SER A 357 -20.52 -21.14 -11.12
CA SER A 357 -21.13 -21.12 -9.78
C SER A 357 -20.17 -20.47 -8.78
N ALA A 358 -20.68 -19.63 -7.90
CA ALA A 358 -19.89 -18.95 -6.87
C ALA A 358 -20.73 -18.75 -5.61
N MET A 359 -20.07 -18.78 -4.45
CA MET A 359 -20.74 -18.88 -3.15
C MET A 359 -20.42 -17.71 -2.22
N VAL A 360 -21.39 -17.38 -1.37
CA VAL A 360 -21.16 -16.79 -0.05
C VAL A 360 -21.06 -17.95 0.94
N VAL A 361 -20.03 -17.96 1.76
CA VAL A 361 -19.73 -19.05 2.69
C VAL A 361 -19.74 -18.54 4.13
N LEU A 362 -20.47 -19.23 5.01
CA LEU A 362 -20.38 -19.06 6.45
C LEU A 362 -19.72 -20.29 7.05
N ASP A 363 -18.55 -20.13 7.66
CA ASP A 363 -17.89 -21.21 8.40
C ASP A 363 -18.70 -21.62 9.65
N GLY A 364 -18.43 -22.80 10.21
CA GLY A 364 -19.15 -23.30 11.39
C GLY A 364 -18.91 -22.47 12.65
N SER A 365 -17.86 -21.65 12.68
CA SER A 365 -17.51 -20.80 13.83
C SER A 365 -18.19 -19.44 13.86
N THR A 366 -18.84 -18.99 12.78
CA THR A 366 -19.56 -17.71 12.80
C THR A 366 -20.97 -17.83 13.39
N THR A 367 -21.41 -16.77 14.06
CA THR A 367 -22.72 -16.65 14.70
C THR A 367 -23.43 -15.37 14.32
N ALA A 368 -24.76 -15.40 14.34
CA ALA A 368 -25.65 -14.26 14.11
C ALA A 368 -25.37 -13.44 12.82
N THR A 369 -24.68 -14.02 11.83
CA THR A 369 -24.43 -13.33 10.56
C THR A 369 -25.74 -13.09 9.82
N ARG A 370 -25.95 -11.87 9.35
CA ARG A 370 -27.14 -11.44 8.62
C ARG A 370 -26.78 -11.24 7.15
N ILE A 371 -27.45 -11.97 6.27
CA ILE A 371 -27.27 -11.92 4.82
C ILE A 371 -28.56 -11.43 4.19
N ILE A 372 -28.54 -10.25 3.58
CA ILE A 372 -29.72 -9.61 2.99
C ILE A 372 -29.40 -9.24 1.54
N TYR A 373 -30.10 -9.82 0.57
CA TYR A 373 -29.94 -9.51 -0.86
C TYR A 373 -28.49 -9.56 -1.35
N SER A 374 -27.71 -10.50 -0.81
CA SER A 374 -26.30 -10.70 -1.16
C SER A 374 -26.00 -12.10 -1.70
N ALA A 375 -26.99 -12.99 -1.68
CA ALA A 375 -26.92 -14.35 -2.22
C ALA A 375 -28.34 -14.89 -2.46
N LYS A 376 -28.52 -15.68 -3.52
CA LYS A 376 -29.65 -16.61 -3.64
C LYS A 376 -29.48 -17.78 -2.67
N ASN A 377 -30.53 -18.55 -2.42
CA ASN A 377 -30.44 -19.80 -1.64
C ASN A 377 -29.37 -20.76 -2.19
N SER A 378 -29.26 -20.90 -3.51
CA SER A 378 -28.25 -21.74 -4.16
C SER A 378 -26.82 -21.18 -4.15
N GLN A 379 -26.65 -19.93 -3.70
CA GLN A 379 -25.36 -19.25 -3.59
C GLN A 379 -24.88 -19.15 -2.14
N LEU A 380 -25.62 -19.72 -1.17
CA LEU A 380 -25.20 -19.77 0.22
C LEU A 380 -24.74 -21.18 0.58
N ASN A 381 -23.53 -21.28 1.14
CA ASN A 381 -23.06 -22.47 1.82
C ASN A 381 -22.79 -22.12 3.28
N ALA A 382 -23.70 -22.50 4.18
CA ALA A 382 -23.60 -22.19 5.61
C ALA A 382 -23.32 -23.47 6.41
N TYR A 383 -22.18 -23.48 7.09
CA TYR A 383 -21.76 -24.53 8.02
C TYR A 383 -22.19 -24.25 9.48
N THR A 384 -22.93 -23.17 9.69
CA THR A 384 -23.56 -22.76 10.96
C THR A 384 -25.07 -22.73 10.79
N THR A 385 -25.82 -22.91 11.88
CA THR A 385 -27.27 -22.68 11.92
C THR A 385 -27.64 -21.31 12.48
N SER A 386 -26.66 -20.55 12.99
CA SER A 386 -26.85 -19.24 13.59
C SER A 386 -26.63 -18.14 12.56
N TYR A 387 -27.60 -17.97 11.66
CA TYR A 387 -27.60 -16.89 10.67
C TYR A 387 -29.02 -16.51 10.27
N THR A 388 -29.17 -15.34 9.64
CA THR A 388 -30.41 -14.93 8.96
C THR A 388 -30.12 -14.72 7.49
N LEU A 389 -30.95 -15.30 6.61
CA LEU A 389 -30.89 -15.07 5.16
C LEU A 389 -32.20 -14.45 4.67
N VAL A 390 -32.09 -13.31 4.01
CA VAL A 390 -33.10 -12.80 3.07
C VAL A 390 -32.51 -12.94 1.68
N PRO A 391 -32.91 -13.97 0.90
CA PRO A 391 -32.27 -14.27 -0.37
C PRO A 391 -32.55 -13.16 -1.39
N THR A 392 -31.62 -12.98 -2.33
CA THR A 392 -31.87 -12.16 -3.53
C THR A 392 -33.03 -12.79 -4.31
N PRO A 393 -34.10 -12.03 -4.65
CA PRO A 393 -35.27 -12.53 -5.37
C PRO A 393 -34.97 -13.21 -6.71
#